data_AF-A0A131Y409-F1
#
_entry.id   AF-A0A131Y409-F1
#
_cell.length_a   1.000
_cell.length_b   1.000
_cell.length_c   1.000
_cell.angle_alpha   90.00
_cell.angle_beta   90.00
_cell.angle_gamma   90.00
#
_symmetry.space_group_name_H-M   'P 1'
#
loop_
_entity.id
_entity.type
_entity.pdbx_description
1 polymer ?
#
loop_
_entity_poly.entity_id
_entity_poly.type
_entity_poly.pdbx_seq_one_letter_code
_entity_poly.pdbx_strand_id
1 'polypeptide(L)'
;SFWYNVQIVNPNVKLELPRPFENYEHIFRLVFLETDDMRQLIDDFGNYQSYAIPNIVDPLSFWKLHAVQWPVLSRCALRLLALPVSSANVERAFSMLRVISRKERAAMSDANLVKYACIYYNKL
;
A
#
# COMPACT_ATOMS: atom_id res chain seq x y z
N SER A 1 15.39 -5.43 0.33
CA SER A 1 14.86 -4.23 -0.36
C SER A 1 13.40 -4.05 0.05
N PHE A 2 12.85 -2.83 0.00
CA PHE A 2 11.45 -2.57 0.42
C PHE A 2 10.45 -3.50 -0.28
N TRP A 3 10.50 -3.58 -1.61
CA TRP A 3 9.59 -4.41 -2.41
C TRP A 3 9.70 -5.91 -2.14
N TYR A 4 10.88 -6.39 -1.73
CA TYR A 4 11.04 -7.79 -1.29
C TYR A 4 10.23 -8.05 -0.02
N ASN A 5 10.24 -7.13 0.95
CA ASN A 5 9.47 -7.29 2.18
C ASN A 5 7.95 -7.18 1.91
N VAL A 6 7.53 -6.34 0.95
CA VAL A 6 6.12 -6.21 0.55
C VAL A 6 5.57 -7.54 0.00
N GLN A 7 6.40 -8.43 -0.54
CA GLN A 7 5.93 -9.74 -1.01
C GLN A 7 5.27 -10.59 0.10
N ILE A 8 5.47 -10.28 1.38
CA ILE A 8 4.77 -10.97 2.47
C ILE A 8 3.26 -10.85 2.36
N VAL A 9 2.72 -9.80 1.74
CA VAL A 9 1.27 -9.65 1.53
C VAL A 9 0.79 -10.37 0.28
N ASN A 10 1.67 -10.99 -0.50
CA ASN A 10 1.27 -11.87 -1.61
C ASN A 10 1.08 -13.30 -1.06
N PRO A 11 -0.16 -13.79 -0.99
CA PRO A 11 -0.45 -15.08 -0.37
C PRO A 11 0.26 -16.25 -1.07
N ASN A 12 0.55 -16.14 -2.37
CA ASN A 12 1.16 -17.19 -3.17
C ASN A 12 2.65 -17.41 -2.88
N VAL A 13 3.34 -16.45 -2.27
CA VAL A 13 4.80 -16.50 -2.02
C VAL A 13 5.15 -16.32 -0.54
N LYS A 14 4.16 -16.10 0.33
CA LYS A 14 4.39 -15.86 1.77
C LYS A 14 5.16 -16.99 2.47
N LEU A 15 5.04 -18.24 2.00
CA LEU A 15 5.73 -19.40 2.58
C LEU A 15 7.25 -19.36 2.36
N GLU A 16 7.71 -18.64 1.33
CA GLU A 16 9.13 -18.38 1.07
C GLU A 16 9.70 -17.33 2.03
N LEU A 17 8.85 -16.72 2.85
CA LEU A 17 9.14 -15.58 3.71
C LEU A 17 8.83 -15.87 5.21
N PRO A 18 9.35 -16.96 5.82
CA PRO A 18 8.96 -17.43 7.16
C PRO A 18 9.57 -16.63 8.32
N ARG A 19 9.83 -15.34 8.12
CA ARG A 19 10.41 -14.45 9.13
C ARG A 19 9.34 -13.96 10.10
N PRO A 20 9.70 -13.61 11.33
CA PRO A 20 8.75 -13.06 12.29
C PRO A 20 8.34 -11.62 11.91
N PHE A 21 7.30 -11.09 12.57
CA PHE A 21 6.66 -9.83 12.21
C PHE A 21 7.62 -8.63 12.25
N GLU A 22 8.59 -8.62 13.15
CA GLU A 22 9.57 -7.53 13.33
C GLU A 22 10.34 -7.24 12.04
N ASN A 23 10.53 -8.26 11.20
CA ASN A 23 11.16 -8.11 9.89
C ASN A 23 10.30 -7.34 8.89
N TYR A 24 8.97 -7.29 9.08
CA TYR A 24 8.00 -6.63 8.19
C TYR A 24 7.36 -5.40 8.84
N GLU A 25 7.55 -5.16 10.13
CA GLU A 25 6.92 -4.06 10.87
C GLU A 25 7.08 -2.72 10.14
N HIS A 26 8.28 -2.44 9.63
CA HIS A 26 8.58 -1.19 8.93
C HIS A 26 7.72 -0.96 7.67
N ILE A 27 7.34 -2.00 6.91
CA ILE A 27 6.46 -1.82 5.74
C ILE A 27 5.02 -1.58 6.17
N PHE A 28 4.55 -2.24 7.23
CA PHE A 28 3.20 -2.06 7.75
C PHE A 28 3.04 -0.67 8.38
N ARG A 29 4.05 -0.16 9.09
CA ARG A 29 4.06 1.20 9.66
C ARG A 29 3.85 2.30 8.61
N LEU A 30 4.26 2.10 7.35
CA LEU A 30 4.05 3.09 6.29
C LEU A 30 2.59 3.24 5.88
N VAL A 31 1.78 2.20 6.07
CA VAL A 31 0.37 2.17 5.68
C VAL A 31 -0.57 2.12 6.89
N PHE A 32 -0.01 2.20 8.10
CA PHE A 32 -0.73 2.14 9.36
C PHE A 32 -1.41 3.49 9.62
N LEU A 33 -2.70 3.48 9.94
CA LEU A 33 -3.46 4.69 10.29
C LEU A 33 -3.77 4.74 11.78
N GLU A 34 -4.14 5.91 12.29
CA GLU A 34 -4.52 6.10 13.70
C GLU A 34 -5.69 5.19 14.15
N THR A 35 -6.52 4.74 13.21
CA THR A 35 -7.65 3.84 13.46
C THR A 35 -7.26 2.37 13.57
N ASP A 36 -6.02 2.01 13.25
CA ASP A 36 -5.56 0.63 13.25
C ASP A 36 -4.90 0.27 14.60
N ASP A 37 -5.00 -1.00 15.00
CA ASP A 37 -4.39 -1.52 16.24
C ASP A 37 -3.20 -2.42 15.91
N MET A 38 -2.01 -2.06 16.41
CA MET A 38 -0.77 -2.79 16.17
C MET A 38 -0.79 -4.17 16.81
N ARG A 39 -1.49 -4.34 17.94
CA ARG A 39 -1.60 -5.64 18.60
C ARG A 39 -2.41 -6.59 17.73
N GLN A 40 -3.57 -6.15 17.27
CA GLN A 40 -4.40 -6.91 16.35
C GLN A 40 -3.67 -7.22 15.04
N LEU A 41 -2.86 -6.28 14.52
CA LEU A 41 -2.03 -6.54 13.34
C LEU A 41 -1.03 -7.68 13.55
N ILE A 42 -0.34 -7.72 14.69
CA ILE A 42 0.63 -8.77 15.03
C ILE A 42 -0.09 -10.12 15.15
N ASP A 43 -1.24 -10.15 15.82
CA ASP A 43 -2.04 -11.37 15.98
C ASP A 43 -2.58 -11.88 14.64
N ASP A 44 -3.16 -10.99 13.83
CA ASP A 44 -3.61 -11.26 12.46
C ASP A 44 -2.47 -11.82 11.61
N PHE A 45 -1.28 -11.23 11.72
CA PHE A 45 -0.09 -11.65 10.97
C PHE A 45 0.34 -13.07 11.33
N GLY A 46 0.37 -13.42 12.62
CA GLY A 46 0.69 -14.79 13.06
C GLY A 46 -0.31 -15.82 12.52
N ASN A 47 -1.60 -15.48 12.53
CA ASN A 47 -2.65 -16.33 11.96
C ASN A 47 -2.51 -16.45 10.43
N TYR A 48 -2.24 -15.34 9.74
CA TYR A 48 -2.00 -15.34 8.31
C TYR A 48 -0.77 -16.17 7.94
N GLN A 49 0.33 -16.08 8.67
CA GLN A 49 1.57 -16.79 8.34
C GLN A 49 1.39 -18.32 8.42
N SER A 50 0.57 -18.80 9.35
CA SER A 50 0.24 -20.23 9.49
C SER A 50 -0.91 -20.70 8.59
N TYR A 51 -1.68 -19.79 8.00
CA TYR A 51 -2.82 -20.12 7.16
C TYR A 51 -2.40 -20.83 5.87
N ALA A 52 -2.89 -22.04 5.65
CA ALA A 52 -2.63 -22.80 4.43
C ALA A 52 -3.35 -22.20 3.22
N ILE A 53 -2.63 -22.09 2.10
CA ILE A 53 -3.18 -21.56 0.84
C ILE A 53 -3.34 -22.72 -0.13
N PRO A 54 -4.57 -23.21 -0.34
CA PRO A 54 -4.79 -24.45 -1.08
C PRO A 54 -4.53 -24.30 -2.59
N ASN A 55 -4.73 -23.10 -3.14
CA ASN A 55 -4.57 -22.81 -4.56
C ASN A 55 -3.97 -21.42 -4.78
N ILE A 56 -3.41 -21.19 -5.97
CA ILE A 56 -2.99 -19.84 -6.37
C ILE A 56 -4.21 -18.91 -6.35
N VAL A 57 -4.07 -17.77 -5.69
CA VAL A 57 -5.15 -16.78 -5.52
C VAL A 57 -4.71 -15.40 -5.98
N ASP A 58 -5.67 -14.62 -6.49
CA ASP A 58 -5.47 -13.18 -6.67
C ASP A 58 -5.30 -12.50 -5.30
N PRO A 59 -4.18 -11.80 -5.04
CA PRO A 59 -3.91 -11.19 -3.73
C PRO A 59 -4.98 -10.20 -3.28
N LEU A 60 -5.51 -9.38 -4.19
CA LEU A 60 -6.54 -8.39 -3.84
C LEU A 60 -7.85 -9.06 -3.41
N SER A 61 -8.27 -10.08 -4.14
CA SER A 61 -9.46 -10.86 -3.82
C SER A 61 -9.31 -11.62 -2.50
N PHE A 62 -8.13 -12.18 -2.24
CA PHE A 62 -7.81 -12.86 -0.98
C PHE A 62 -7.99 -11.91 0.22
N TRP A 63 -7.36 -10.73 0.20
CA TRP A 63 -7.46 -9.81 1.33
C TRP A 63 -8.86 -9.22 1.52
N LYS A 64 -9.65 -9.08 0.44
CA LYS A 64 -11.06 -8.71 0.55
C LYS A 64 -11.89 -9.80 1.22
N LEU A 65 -11.65 -11.07 0.89
CA LEU A 65 -12.36 -12.20 1.47
C LEU A 65 -12.06 -12.34 2.97
N HIS A 66 -10.81 -12.13 3.38
CA HIS A 66 -10.36 -12.27 4.76
C HIS A 66 -10.45 -10.99 5.60
N ALA A 67 -11.05 -9.92 5.07
CA ALA A 67 -11.18 -8.64 5.74
C ALA A 67 -11.93 -8.69 7.09
N VAL A 68 -12.79 -9.69 7.30
CA VAL A 68 -13.48 -9.89 8.58
C VAL A 68 -12.62 -10.70 9.56
N GLN A 69 -11.87 -11.68 9.08
CA GLN A 69 -11.03 -12.55 9.91
C GLN A 69 -9.76 -11.84 10.39
N TRP A 70 -9.14 -11.04 9.52
CA TRP A 70 -7.90 -10.31 9.78
C TRP A 70 -8.08 -8.83 9.42
N PRO A 71 -8.86 -8.08 10.21
CA PRO A 71 -9.34 -6.77 9.81
C PRO A 71 -8.21 -5.76 9.63
N VAL A 72 -7.20 -5.75 10.51
CA VAL A 72 -6.12 -4.76 10.42
C VAL A 72 -5.12 -5.16 9.36
N LEU A 73 -4.74 -6.44 9.33
CA LEU A 73 -3.79 -6.95 8.35
C LEU A 73 -4.31 -6.80 6.92
N SER A 74 -5.59 -7.14 6.67
CA SER A 74 -6.18 -7.07 5.33
C SER A 74 -6.23 -5.63 4.81
N ARG A 75 -6.55 -4.65 5.67
CA ARG A 75 -6.50 -3.22 5.31
C ARG A 75 -5.09 -2.79 4.95
N CYS A 76 -4.12 -3.12 5.79
CA CYS A 76 -2.73 -2.76 5.53
C CYS A 76 -2.19 -3.43 4.26
N ALA A 77 -2.51 -4.70 4.04
CA ALA A 77 -2.13 -5.43 2.84
C ALA A 77 -2.73 -4.81 1.58
N LEU A 78 -4.01 -4.45 1.59
CA LEU A 78 -4.65 -3.76 0.47
C LEU A 78 -4.01 -2.39 0.19
N ARG A 79 -3.65 -1.63 1.22
CA ARG A 79 -2.93 -0.36 1.08
C ARG A 79 -1.54 -0.55 0.49
N LEU A 80 -0.80 -1.58 0.93
CA LEU A 80 0.52 -1.94 0.39
C LEU A 80 0.42 -2.37 -1.07
N LEU A 81 -0.59 -3.17 -1.44
CA LEU A 81 -0.85 -3.59 -2.82
C LEU A 81 -1.30 -2.42 -3.71
N ALA A 82 -1.92 -1.38 -3.13
CA ALA A 82 -2.29 -0.16 -3.83
C ALA A 82 -1.11 0.81 -4.02
N LEU A 83 0.03 0.60 -3.34
CA LEU A 83 1.23 1.41 -3.58
C LEU A 83 1.71 1.17 -5.02
N PRO A 84 1.94 2.24 -5.80
CA PRO A 84 2.48 2.07 -7.14
C PRO A 84 3.87 1.43 -7.05
N VAL A 85 4.05 0.30 -7.74
CA VAL A 85 5.26 -0.56 -7.66
C VAL A 85 6.53 0.11 -8.25
N SER A 86 6.51 1.40 -8.56
CA SER A 86 7.70 2.11 -9.03
C SER A 86 7.79 3.54 -8.51
N SER A 87 9.00 3.91 -8.08
CA SER A 87 9.40 5.32 -7.96
C SER A 87 9.18 6.08 -9.27
N ALA A 88 9.21 5.40 -10.42
CA ALA A 88 8.95 5.98 -11.73
C ALA A 88 7.52 6.56 -11.86
N ASN A 89 6.50 5.99 -11.21
CA ASN A 89 5.15 6.55 -11.21
C ASN A 89 5.07 7.84 -10.38
N VAL A 90 5.76 7.87 -9.25
CA VAL A 90 5.85 9.04 -8.37
C VAL A 90 6.71 10.14 -9.02
N GLU A 91 7.83 9.79 -9.65
CA GLU A 91 8.68 10.71 -10.41
C GLU A 91 7.99 11.23 -11.66
N ARG A 92 7.19 10.41 -12.35
CA ARG A 92 6.34 10.85 -13.46
C ARG A 92 5.30 11.84 -12.95
N ALA A 93 4.66 11.53 -11.82
CA ALA A 93 3.69 12.40 -11.18
C ALA A 93 4.30 13.76 -10.78
N PHE A 94 5.45 13.74 -10.10
CA PHE A 94 6.19 14.95 -9.74
C PHE A 94 6.76 15.68 -10.95
N SER A 95 7.22 14.99 -12.00
CA SER A 95 7.68 15.61 -13.24
C SER A 95 6.54 16.30 -13.98
N MET A 96 5.35 15.69 -14.00
CA MET A 96 4.14 16.29 -14.56
C MET A 96 3.65 17.50 -13.73
N LEU A 97 3.68 17.41 -12.39
CA LEU A 97 3.42 18.55 -11.51
C LEU A 97 4.47 19.67 -11.67
N ARG A 98 5.72 19.31 -11.98
CA ARG A 98 6.79 20.26 -12.30
C ARG A 98 6.57 20.95 -13.65
N VAL A 99 5.93 20.29 -14.61
CA VAL A 99 5.46 20.91 -15.87
C VAL A 99 4.32 21.90 -15.58
N ILE A 100 3.34 21.52 -14.75
CA ILE A 100 2.26 22.43 -14.32
C ILE A 100 2.81 23.64 -13.55
N SER A 101 3.89 23.44 -12.78
CA SER A 101 4.54 24.51 -12.00
C SER A 101 5.52 25.36 -12.81
N ARG A 102 5.89 24.97 -14.03
CA ARG A 102 6.86 25.72 -14.83
C ARG A 102 6.17 26.73 -15.76
N LYS A 103 6.49 27.99 -15.46
CA LYS A 103 6.39 29.24 -16.26
C LYS A 103 5.04 29.95 -16.42
N GLU A 104 3.87 29.34 -16.26
CA GLU A 104 2.62 30.09 -16.48
C GLU A 104 1.88 30.57 -15.22
N ARG A 105 2.26 30.13 -14.01
CA ARG A 105 1.45 30.43 -12.80
C ARG A 105 2.24 30.67 -11.52
N ALA A 106 3.16 31.63 -11.54
CA ALA A 106 3.82 32.14 -10.34
C ALA A 106 2.88 32.85 -9.32
N ALA A 107 1.56 32.76 -9.51
CA ALA A 107 0.52 33.36 -8.65
C ALA A 107 -0.59 32.36 -8.28
N MET A 108 -0.28 31.07 -8.15
CA MET A 108 -1.23 30.07 -7.64
C MET A 108 -0.98 29.77 -6.17
N SER A 109 -2.01 29.92 -5.34
CA SER A 109 -2.01 29.43 -3.96
C SER A 109 -2.10 27.90 -3.92
N ASP A 110 -1.61 27.29 -2.84
CA ASP A 110 -1.58 25.83 -2.64
C ASP A 110 -2.96 25.17 -2.84
N ALA A 111 -4.03 25.85 -2.44
CA ALA A 111 -5.41 25.37 -2.60
C ALA A 111 -5.81 25.19 -4.08
N ASN A 112 -5.29 26.03 -4.98
CA ASN A 112 -5.56 25.91 -6.41
C ASN A 112 -4.73 24.78 -7.03
N LEU A 113 -3.52 24.55 -6.54
CA LEU A 113 -2.63 23.49 -7.05
C LEU A 113 -3.20 22.09 -6.75
N VAL A 114 -3.77 21.91 -5.57
CA VAL A 114 -4.48 20.67 -5.19
C VAL A 114 -5.69 20.42 -6.11
N LYS A 115 -6.51 21.44 -6.38
CA LYS A 115 -7.66 21.31 -7.31
C LYS A 115 -7.23 20.92 -8.72
N TYR A 116 -6.16 21.53 -9.25
CA TYR A 116 -5.64 21.18 -10.58
C TYR A 116 -5.09 19.75 -10.63
N ALA A 117 -4.38 19.31 -9.59
CA ALA A 117 -3.94 17.93 -9.48
C ALA A 117 -5.15 16.96 -9.45
N CYS A 118 -6.17 17.23 -8.64
CA CYS A 118 -7.38 16.42 -8.58
C CYS A 118 -8.09 16.30 -9.94
N ILE A 119 -8.27 17.40 -10.68
CA ILE A 119 -8.91 17.38 -12.01
C ILE A 119 -8.06 16.60 -13.01
N TYR A 120 -6.74 16.74 -12.94
CA TYR A 120 -5.84 16.17 -13.93
C TYR A 120 -5.57 14.67 -13.72
N TYR A 121 -5.51 14.21 -12.47
CA TYR A 121 -5.34 12.79 -12.15
C TYR A 121 -6.65 11.99 -12.24
N ASN A 122 -7.80 12.61 -11.95
CA ASN A 122 -9.11 11.95 -11.98
C ASN A 122 -9.87 12.18 -13.30
N LYS A 123 -9.19 12.31 -14.45
CA LYS A 123 -9.85 12.58 -15.74
C LYS A 123 -11.14 11.76 -15.91
N LEU A 124 -12.29 12.45 -15.83
CA LEU A 124 -13.54 12.09 -16.50
C LEU A 124 -13.36 12.24 -18.01
#